data_AF-A0A969HA34-F1
#
_entry.id   AF-A0A969HA34-F1
#
_cell.length_a   1.000
_cell.length_b   1.000
_cell.length_c   1.000
_cell.angle_alpha   90.00
_cell.angle_beta   90.00
_cell.angle_gamma   90.00
#
_symmetry.space_group_name_H-M   'P 1'
#
loop_
_entity.id
_entity.type
_entity.pdbx_description
1 polymer ?
#
loop_
_entity_poly.entity_id
_entity_poly.type
_entity_poly.pdbx_seq_one_letter_code
_entity_poly.pdbx_strand_id
1 'polypeptide(L)'
;MEEQWPEDRLRQLLGAALFLHHNRGTRRGLARYLELYTGCEPEIIEACAENFTLGDDAKLSPALALGSDNRPHTFTVVLRLPPLEAESPEKQKQLEELRRRAIEAIIERQKPAHLIHTLRLETL
;
A
#
# COMPACT_ATOMS: atom_id res chain seq x y z
N MET A 1 -20.43 1.29 1.97
CA MET A 1 -20.80 2.72 1.88
C MET A 1 -20.05 3.28 0.71
N GLU A 2 -20.80 3.70 -0.31
CA GLU A 2 -20.29 4.10 -1.62
C GLU A 2 -19.70 5.51 -1.52
N GLU A 3 -18.38 5.55 -1.37
CA GLU A 3 -17.57 6.74 -1.59
C GLU A 3 -17.86 7.23 -3.03
N GLN A 4 -18.40 8.44 -3.18
CA GLN A 4 -18.67 9.04 -4.49
C GLN A 4 -17.34 9.34 -5.17
N TRP A 5 -16.81 8.36 -5.90
CA TRP A 5 -15.58 8.55 -6.66
C TRP A 5 -15.82 9.54 -7.80
N PRO A 6 -14.91 10.48 -8.03
CA PRO A 6 -14.93 11.29 -9.24
C PRO A 6 -14.99 10.37 -10.46
N GLU A 7 -15.89 10.66 -11.40
CA GLU A 7 -16.18 9.77 -12.53
C GLU A 7 -14.90 9.42 -13.34
N ASP A 8 -13.98 10.38 -13.43
CA ASP A 8 -12.69 10.17 -14.09
C ASP A 8 -11.84 9.10 -13.41
N ARG A 9 -11.83 9.04 -12.07
CA ARG A 9 -11.12 7.99 -11.33
C ARG A 9 -11.76 6.63 -11.55
N LEU A 10 -13.10 6.59 -11.59
CA LEU A 10 -13.83 5.35 -11.87
C LEU A 10 -13.52 4.82 -13.27
N ARG A 11 -13.47 5.68 -14.29
CA ARG A 11 -13.07 5.32 -15.66
C ARG A 11 -11.62 4.81 -15.71
N GLN A 12 -10.70 5.47 -15.01
CA GLN A 12 -9.30 5.02 -14.95
C GLN A 12 -9.16 3.65 -14.28
N LEU A 13 -9.93 3.40 -13.20
CA LEU A 13 -9.97 2.10 -12.52
C LEU A 13 -10.53 1.00 -13.42
N LEU A 14 -11.61 1.29 -14.16
CA LEU A 14 -12.16 0.37 -15.16
C LEU A 14 -11.14 0.07 -16.26
N GLY A 15 -10.44 1.08 -16.77
CA GLY A 15 -9.37 0.90 -17.76
C GLY A 15 -8.21 0.05 -17.25
N ALA A 16 -7.90 0.14 -15.96
CA ALA A 16 -6.85 -0.63 -15.30
C ALA A 16 -7.33 -2.01 -14.79
N ALA A 17 -8.61 -2.37 -14.91
CA ALA A 17 -9.18 -3.53 -14.24
C ALA A 17 -8.46 -4.85 -14.57
N LEU A 18 -8.15 -5.10 -15.84
CA LEU A 18 -7.40 -6.29 -16.26
C LEU A 18 -5.99 -6.34 -15.66
N PHE A 19 -5.30 -5.20 -15.66
CA PHE A 19 -3.97 -5.07 -15.06
C PHE A 19 -4.03 -5.34 -13.55
N LEU A 20 -4.97 -4.73 -12.84
CA LEU A 20 -5.14 -4.87 -11.40
C LEU A 20 -5.52 -6.30 -11.03
N HIS A 21 -6.38 -6.95 -11.82
CA HIS A 21 -6.72 -8.36 -11.63
C HIS A 21 -5.50 -9.27 -11.80
N HIS A 22 -4.75 -9.07 -12.89
CA HIS A 22 -3.56 -9.89 -13.17
C HIS A 22 -2.44 -9.69 -12.13
N ASN A 23 -2.29 -8.46 -11.61
CA ASN A 23 -1.24 -8.10 -10.65
C ASN A 23 -1.71 -8.10 -9.20
N ARG A 24 -2.88 -8.68 -8.91
CA ARG A 24 -3.38 -8.77 -7.54
C ARG A 24 -2.39 -9.51 -6.66
N GLY A 25 -2.21 -9.04 -5.42
CA GLY A 25 -1.24 -9.61 -4.49
C GLY A 25 0.21 -9.21 -4.73
N THR A 26 0.50 -8.36 -5.72
CA THR A 26 1.85 -7.86 -5.99
C THR A 26 2.03 -6.43 -5.51
N ARG A 27 3.28 -6.05 -5.20
CA ARG A 27 3.67 -4.65 -4.91
C ARG A 27 3.18 -3.69 -5.99
N ARG A 28 3.35 -4.07 -7.26
CA ARG A 28 2.98 -3.25 -8.42
C ARG A 28 1.46 -3.05 -8.54
N GLY A 29 0.68 -4.12 -8.33
CA GLY A 29 -0.78 -4.05 -8.37
C GLY A 29 -1.34 -3.20 -7.24
N LEU A 30 -0.84 -3.39 -6.01
CA LEU A 30 -1.23 -2.60 -4.85
C LEU A 30 -0.88 -1.12 -5.02
N ALA A 31 0.35 -0.82 -5.47
CA ALA A 31 0.79 0.55 -5.70
C ALA A 31 -0.12 1.27 -6.70
N ARG A 32 -0.41 0.62 -7.83
CA ARG A 32 -1.27 1.20 -8.87
C ARG A 32 -2.70 1.39 -8.39
N TYR A 33 -3.25 0.46 -7.61
CA TYR A 33 -4.61 0.61 -7.07
C TYR A 33 -4.69 1.82 -6.14
N LEU A 34 -3.74 1.95 -5.21
CA LEU A 34 -3.68 3.05 -4.25
C LEU A 34 -3.45 4.40 -4.94
N GLU A 35 -2.62 4.45 -5.98
CA GLU A 35 -2.41 5.64 -6.81
C GLU A 35 -3.71 6.07 -7.50
N LEU A 36 -4.44 5.13 -8.12
CA LEU A 36 -5.72 5.43 -8.76
C LEU A 36 -6.78 5.88 -7.75
N TYR A 37 -6.78 5.30 -6.55
CA TYR A 37 -7.73 5.65 -5.49
C TYR A 37 -7.44 7.02 -4.88
N THR A 38 -6.19 7.28 -4.51
CA THR A 38 -5.79 8.47 -3.76
C THR A 38 -5.38 9.64 -4.66
N GLY A 39 -4.84 9.37 -5.85
CA GLY A 39 -4.16 10.32 -6.72
C GLY A 39 -2.67 10.51 -6.37
N CYS A 40 -2.14 9.78 -5.39
CA CYS A 40 -0.76 9.91 -4.91
C CYS A 40 -0.02 8.57 -5.02
N GLU A 41 1.24 8.60 -5.42
CA GLU A 41 2.06 7.40 -5.51
C GLU A 41 2.42 6.90 -4.09
N PRO A 42 2.09 5.64 -3.73
CA PRO A 42 2.47 5.07 -2.44
C PRO A 42 3.92 4.57 -2.46
N GLU A 43 4.60 4.68 -1.33
CA GLU A 43 5.86 4.00 -1.08
C GLU A 43 5.58 2.68 -0.35
N ILE A 44 6.04 1.56 -0.92
CA ILE A 44 5.87 0.22 -0.33
C ILE A 44 7.24 -0.33 0.05
N ILE A 45 7.44 -0.52 1.35
CA ILE A 45 8.69 -0.96 1.96
C ILE A 45 8.48 -2.40 2.46
N GLU A 46 9.14 -3.37 1.82
CA GLU A 46 9.12 -4.76 2.27
C GLU A 46 10.15 -4.95 3.38
N ALA A 47 9.76 -5.59 4.49
CA ALA A 47 10.67 -5.84 5.61
C ALA A 47 11.54 -7.08 5.32
N CYS A 48 12.46 -6.92 4.37
CA CYS A 48 13.52 -7.88 4.10
C CYS A 48 14.68 -7.61 5.07
N ALA A 49 15.41 -8.67 5.44
CA ALA A 49 16.61 -8.51 6.26
C ALA A 49 17.63 -7.58 5.59
N GLU A 50 18.13 -6.59 6.32
CA GLU A 50 19.25 -5.77 5.88
C GLU A 50 20.56 -6.53 6.14
N ASN A 51 21.19 -6.94 5.05
CA ASN A 51 22.62 -7.21 4.86
C ASN A 51 23.34 -8.16 5.84
N PHE A 52 23.54 -9.40 5.39
CA PHE A 52 24.84 -10.06 5.52
C PHE A 52 25.54 -10.05 4.17
N THR A 53 26.81 -9.62 4.13
CA THR A 53 27.71 -9.92 3.01
C THR A 53 28.22 -11.35 3.16
N LEU A 54 27.89 -12.21 2.21
CA LEU A 54 28.46 -13.55 2.12
C LEU A 54 29.69 -13.49 1.21
N GLY A 55 30.80 -14.11 1.64
CA GLY A 55 32.05 -14.13 0.88
C GLY A 55 31.90 -14.82 -0.48
N ASP A 56 32.92 -14.67 -1.33
CA ASP A 56 32.84 -14.92 -2.79
C ASP A 56 32.32 -16.31 -3.23
N ASP A 57 32.42 -17.34 -2.38
CA ASP A 57 31.99 -18.72 -2.68
C ASP A 57 30.63 -19.12 -2.10
N ALA A 58 29.96 -18.22 -1.39
CA ALA A 58 28.81 -18.60 -0.61
C ALA A 58 27.50 -18.45 -1.41
N LYS A 59 26.87 -19.59 -1.73
CA LYS A 59 25.63 -19.64 -2.50
C LYS A 59 24.42 -19.47 -1.60
N LEU A 60 23.82 -18.28 -1.63
CA LEU A 60 22.51 -18.03 -1.02
C LEU A 60 21.39 -18.34 -2.01
N SER A 61 20.32 -18.97 -1.52
CA SER A 61 19.07 -19.02 -2.28
C SER A 61 18.37 -17.65 -2.18
N PRO A 62 17.58 -17.24 -3.19
CA PRO A 62 16.82 -15.98 -3.16
C PRO A 62 15.82 -15.86 -1.99
N ALA A 63 15.55 -16.97 -1.29
CA ALA A 63 14.62 -17.03 -0.16
C ALA A 63 15.31 -16.90 1.21
N LEU A 64 16.65 -16.82 1.28
CA LEU A 64 17.36 -16.74 2.54
C LEU A 64 17.61 -15.28 2.93
N ALA A 65 16.92 -14.83 3.97
CA ALA A 65 17.10 -13.52 4.56
C ALA A 65 18.04 -13.62 5.78
N LEU A 66 19.21 -12.98 5.68
CA LEU A 66 20.23 -12.92 6.73
C LEU A 66 20.29 -11.48 7.28
N GLY A 67 20.17 -11.29 8.59
CA GLY A 67 20.19 -9.98 9.25
C GLY A 67 19.42 -9.98 10.58
N SER A 68 19.48 -8.87 11.33
CA SER A 68 18.59 -8.60 12.48
C SER A 68 17.31 -7.89 12.03
N ASP A 69 16.20 -8.09 12.76
CA ASP A 69 14.86 -7.51 12.49
C ASP A 69 14.22 -7.95 11.15
N ASN A 70 14.60 -9.13 10.64
CA ASN A 70 13.89 -9.77 9.55
C ASN A 70 12.46 -10.10 9.98
N ARG A 71 11.48 -9.40 9.42
CA ARG A 71 10.05 -9.66 9.64
C ARG A 71 9.45 -10.21 8.36
N PRO A 72 9.65 -11.52 8.09
CA PRO A 72 9.17 -12.12 6.86
C PRO A 72 7.66 -11.94 6.74
N HIS A 73 7.19 -11.86 5.50
CA HIS A 73 5.78 -11.67 5.18
C HIS A 73 5.18 -10.35 5.71
N THR A 74 6.01 -9.32 5.96
CA THR A 74 5.52 -8.00 6.38
C THR A 74 5.96 -6.90 5.41
N PHE A 75 5.10 -5.90 5.23
CA PHE A 75 5.40 -4.71 4.45
C PHE A 75 4.72 -3.48 5.04
N THR A 76 5.33 -2.31 4.79
CA THR A 76 4.78 -1.01 5.18
C THR A 76 4.35 -0.25 3.94
N VAL A 77 3.14 0.30 3.96
CA VAL A 77 2.62 1.23 2.97
C VAL A 77 2.70 2.63 3.56
N VAL A 78 3.46 3.51 2.92
CA VAL A 78 3.54 4.93 3.26
C VAL A 78 2.81 5.71 2.17
N LEU A 79 1.81 6.49 2.59
CA LEU A 79 0.99 7.32 1.70
C LEU A 79 1.05 8.75 2.18
N ARG A 80 1.53 9.64 1.30
CA ARG A 80 1.56 11.09 1.53
C ARG A 80 0.35 11.73 0.90
N LEU A 81 -0.58 12.21 1.71
CA LEU A 81 -1.86 12.73 1.25
C LEU A 81 -2.07 14.16 1.75
N PRO A 82 -2.62 15.06 0.91
CA PRO A 82 -3.04 16.37 1.39
C PRO A 82 -4.20 16.19 2.40
N PRO A 83 -4.23 17.01 3.47
CA PRO A 83 -5.32 16.97 4.44
C PRO A 83 -6.65 17.32 3.76
N LEU A 84 -7.71 16.62 4.12
CA LEU A 84 -9.05 16.91 3.62
C LEU A 84 -9.56 18.22 4.25
N GLU A 85 -9.98 19.17 3.42
CA GLU A 85 -10.66 20.38 3.89
C GLU A 85 -12.09 20.03 4.32
N ALA A 86 -12.46 20.43 5.53
CA ALA A 86 -13.82 20.26 6.04
C ALA A 86 -14.28 21.49 6.81
N GLU A 87 -15.60 21.65 6.90
CA GLU A 87 -16.26 22.78 7.57
C GLU A 87 -15.97 22.86 9.08
N SER A 88 -15.59 21.75 9.72
CA SER A 88 -15.23 21.71 11.13
C SER A 88 -14.06 20.76 11.42
N PRO A 89 -13.25 21.01 12.48
CA PRO A 89 -12.15 20.13 12.88
C PRO A 89 -12.62 18.71 13.22
N GLU A 90 -13.85 18.55 13.73
CA GLU A 90 -14.44 17.25 14.03
C GLU A 90 -14.81 16.48 12.77
N LYS A 91 -15.40 17.17 11.78
CA LYS A 91 -15.76 16.59 10.48
C LYS A 91 -14.51 16.24 9.67
N GLN A 92 -13.45 17.05 9.78
CA GLN A 92 -12.14 16.75 9.20
C GLN A 92 -11.57 15.45 9.77
N LYS A 93 -11.55 15.29 11.10
CA LYS A 93 -11.08 14.05 11.74
C LYS A 93 -11.91 12.84 11.33
N GLN A 94 -13.23 12.97 11.23
CA GLN A 94 -14.11 11.89 10.78
C GLN A 94 -13.83 11.48 9.32
N LEU A 95 -13.64 12.46 8.42
CA LEU A 95 -13.32 12.20 7.02
C LEU A 95 -11.97 11.51 6.86
N GLU A 96 -10.95 11.94 7.59
CA GLU A 96 -9.63 11.29 7.58
C GLU A 96 -9.69 9.85 8.12
N GLU A 97 -10.49 9.60 9.16
CA GLU A 97 -10.70 8.26 9.70
C GLU A 97 -11.43 7.35 8.69
N LEU A 98 -12.45 7.87 7.99
CA LEU A 98 -13.12 7.15 6.91
C LEU A 98 -12.16 6.85 5.76
N ARG A 99 -11.34 7.83 5.37
CA ARG A 99 -10.30 7.67 4.34
C ARG A 99 -9.30 6.58 4.70
N ARG A 100 -8.80 6.59 5.95
CA ARG A 100 -7.92 5.54 6.47
C ARG A 100 -8.57 4.17 6.36
N ARG A 101 -9.80 4.01 6.84
CA ARG A 101 -10.51 2.72 6.79
C ARG A 101 -10.73 2.24 5.36
N ALA A 102 -11.03 3.14 4.43
CA ALA A 102 -11.19 2.80 3.03
C ALA A 102 -9.87 2.31 2.41
N ILE A 103 -8.75 2.98 2.70
CA ILE A 103 -7.41 2.57 2.26
C ILE A 103 -7.04 1.20 2.86
N GLU A 104 -7.26 0.99 4.15
CA GLU A 104 -7.02 -0.30 4.82
C GLU A 104 -7.86 -1.41 4.18
N ALA A 105 -9.14 -1.17 3.90
CA ALA A 105 -10.01 -2.13 3.23
C ALA A 105 -9.54 -2.47 1.81
N ILE A 106 -8.97 -1.50 1.07
CA ILE A 106 -8.35 -1.73 -0.23
C ILE A 106 -7.12 -2.62 -0.07
N ILE A 107 -6.22 -2.30 0.87
CA ILE A 107 -5.00 -3.07 1.10
C ILE A 107 -5.36 -4.51 1.46
N GLU A 108 -6.32 -4.73 2.37
CA GLU A 108 -6.77 -6.07 2.77
C GLU A 108 -7.36 -6.88 1.61
N ARG A 109 -8.07 -6.23 0.66
CA ARG A 109 -8.59 -6.92 -0.52
C ARG A 109 -7.52 -7.25 -1.55
N GLN A 110 -6.49 -6.42 -1.66
CA GLN A 110 -5.46 -6.55 -2.70
C GLN A 110 -4.26 -7.38 -2.26
N LYS A 111 -3.93 -7.39 -0.97
CA LYS A 111 -2.80 -8.16 -0.45
C LYS A 111 -3.07 -9.67 -0.50
N PRO A 112 -2.04 -10.52 -0.60
CA PRO A 112 -2.16 -11.94 -0.27
C PRO A 112 -2.50 -12.10 1.21
N ALA A 113 -3.35 -13.08 1.55
CA ALA A 113 -3.85 -13.28 2.91
C ALA A 113 -2.76 -13.51 3.97
N HIS A 114 -1.60 -14.05 3.57
CA HIS A 114 -0.50 -14.37 4.47
C HIS A 114 0.44 -13.19 4.74
N LEU A 115 0.25 -12.04 4.08
CA LEU A 115 1.06 -10.85 4.34
C LEU A 115 0.43 -9.95 5.41
N ILE A 116 1.24 -9.53 6.37
CA ILE A 116 0.89 -8.54 7.37
C ILE A 116 1.30 -7.16 6.83
N HIS A 117 0.42 -6.17 6.96
CA HIS A 117 0.68 -4.83 6.46
C HIS A 117 0.66 -3.81 7.60
N THR A 118 1.40 -2.72 7.43
CA THR A 118 1.31 -1.52 8.27
C THR A 118 1.04 -0.31 7.39
N LEU A 119 0.02 0.49 7.71
CA LEU A 119 -0.31 1.71 6.98
C LEU A 119 0.16 2.95 7.74
N ARG A 120 1.02 3.75 7.10
CA ARG A 120 1.45 5.07 7.55
C ARG A 120 0.89 6.14 6.61
N LEU A 121 0.09 7.05 7.17
CA LEU A 121 -0.44 8.21 6.46
C LEU A 121 0.33 9.44 6.93
N GLU A 122 0.96 10.13 5.99
CA GLU A 122 1.71 11.36 6.22
C GLU A 122 0.99 12.51 5.53
N THR A 123 0.93 13.67 6.18
CA THR A 123 0.44 14.91 5.56
C THR A 123 1.55 15.56 4.74
N LEU A 124 1.23 15.95 3.50
CA LEU A 124 2.08 16.80 2.66
C LEU A 124 2.18 18.23 3.20
#